data_AF-A0A942B7B0-F1
#
_entry.id   AF-A0A942B7B0-F1
#
_cell.length_a   1.000
_cell.length_b   1.000
_cell.length_c   1.000
_cell.angle_alpha   90.00
_cell.angle_beta   90.00
_cell.angle_gamma   90.00
#
_symmetry.space_group_name_H-M   'P 1'
#
loop_
_entity.id
_entity.type
_entity.pdbx_description
1 polymer ?
#
loop_
_entity_poly.entity_id
_entity_poly.type
_entity_poly.pdbx_seq_one_letter_code
_entity_poly.pdbx_strand_id
1 'polypeptide(L)'
;MDLGWFLDAVGQLRAKPVALDVDFGFSAKQAVAALGTYSEQLIDDTALPRALVAKRAALALESARRNERSALWRALHPVDIVQTSYTPAELSVLHAATVRWPAPDALAAYPNGRTLVAEFRAHCPLMLQDQPGAAAAAWREPLLVGIAYLIGDDIRSSRSWRSPLFDEQRIRVDLDATLRDVALRAHRIWRVHANTVSTGGSGAAADRVHSRNDEVRQAAEMAWQTLLGLVRQLADYRERLRPLDDDLDAIDALQHNVRALPDDAVLQLYADAIGNEFRRDELARAAADLEALHADIDAQIGFLRRFLRDPAVGLPVS
;
A
#
# COMPACT_ATOMS: atom_id res chain seq x y z
N MET A 1 5.59 -0.75 49.56
CA MET A 1 4.55 -0.83 48.50
C MET A 1 5.26 -1.46 47.31
N ASP A 2 5.01 -2.75 47.11
CA ASP A 2 5.76 -3.60 46.17
C ASP A 2 5.38 -3.22 44.73
N LEU A 3 6.32 -2.65 43.98
CA LEU A 3 6.16 -2.31 42.55
C LEU A 3 6.38 -3.53 41.63
N GLY A 4 6.70 -4.69 42.21
CA GLY A 4 6.87 -5.95 41.49
C GLY A 4 5.62 -6.37 40.73
N TRP A 5 4.42 -6.27 41.32
CA TRP A 5 3.18 -6.67 40.63
C TRP A 5 2.77 -5.71 39.49
N PHE A 6 3.16 -4.43 39.56
CA PHE A 6 2.90 -3.48 38.47
C PHE A 6 3.87 -3.72 37.31
N LEU A 7 5.13 -4.04 37.59
CA LEU A 7 6.10 -4.45 36.56
C LEU A 7 5.82 -5.86 36.02
N ASP A 8 5.22 -6.75 36.80
CA ASP A 8 4.73 -8.05 36.31
C ASP A 8 3.44 -7.88 35.48
N ALA A 9 2.56 -6.94 35.83
CA ALA A 9 1.41 -6.55 35.02
C ALA A 9 1.82 -5.83 33.72
N VAL A 10 2.87 -5.01 33.76
CA VAL A 10 3.48 -4.36 32.59
C VAL A 10 4.37 -5.33 31.78
N GLY A 11 4.93 -6.35 32.43
CA GLY A 11 5.69 -7.44 31.80
C GLY A 11 4.78 -8.45 31.07
N GLN A 12 3.60 -8.73 31.63
CA GLN A 12 2.54 -9.53 31.01
C GLN A 12 1.75 -8.76 29.93
N LEU A 13 1.92 -7.43 29.83
CA LEU A 13 1.36 -6.60 28.76
C LEU A 13 2.05 -6.79 27.40
N ARG A 14 3.04 -7.68 27.27
CA ARG A 14 3.64 -8.08 25.98
C ARG A 14 2.92 -9.27 25.36
N ALA A 15 1.61 -9.15 25.10
CA ALA A 15 1.11 -9.78 23.89
C ALA A 15 1.79 -9.04 22.74
N LYS A 16 2.80 -9.66 22.12
CA LYS A 16 3.37 -9.09 20.90
C LYS A 16 2.22 -9.05 19.89
N PRO A 17 1.91 -7.89 19.30
CA PRO A 17 0.94 -7.84 18.22
C PRO A 17 1.37 -8.83 17.14
N VAL A 18 0.40 -9.34 16.40
CA VAL A 18 0.71 -10.18 15.24
C VAL A 18 1.72 -9.44 14.37
N ALA A 19 2.89 -10.04 14.14
CA ALA A 19 3.95 -9.37 13.40
C ALA A 19 3.71 -9.59 11.90
N LEU A 20 4.09 -8.60 11.11
CA LEU A 20 4.38 -8.82 9.71
C LEU A 20 5.81 -9.31 9.58
N ASP A 21 6.09 -10.09 8.54
CA ASP A 21 7.46 -10.50 8.17
C ASP A 21 8.31 -9.32 7.65
N VAL A 22 7.77 -8.10 7.68
CA VAL A 22 8.33 -6.87 7.12
C VAL A 22 8.05 -5.73 8.08
N ASP A 23 9.07 -4.93 8.36
CA ASP A 23 8.93 -3.69 9.10
C ASP A 23 8.66 -2.53 8.13
N PHE A 24 7.51 -1.85 8.32
CA PHE A 24 7.10 -0.67 7.55
C PHE A 24 7.30 0.63 8.34
N GLY A 25 7.90 0.57 9.54
CA GLY A 25 8.15 1.72 10.40
C GLY A 25 6.92 2.22 11.18
N PHE A 26 5.84 1.45 11.20
CA PHE A 26 4.61 1.78 11.92
C PHE A 26 4.35 0.82 13.08
N SER A 27 3.87 1.37 14.20
CA SER A 27 3.43 0.57 15.33
C SER A 27 2.05 -0.04 15.09
N ALA A 28 1.79 -1.20 15.71
CA ALA A 28 0.46 -1.82 15.69
C ALA A 28 -0.64 -0.88 16.23
N LYS A 29 -0.31 -0.01 17.19
CA LYS A 29 -1.26 1.00 17.72
C LYS A 29 -1.69 2.00 16.65
N GLN A 30 -0.75 2.46 15.82
CA GLN A 30 -1.07 3.35 14.69
C GLN A 30 -1.95 2.62 13.68
N ALA A 31 -1.64 1.37 13.36
CA ALA A 31 -2.43 0.57 12.42
C ALA A 31 -3.86 0.30 12.93
N VAL A 32 -4.04 0.04 14.23
CA VAL A 32 -5.37 -0.07 14.85
C VAL A 32 -6.16 1.22 14.69
N ALA A 33 -5.55 2.37 15.00
CA ALA A 33 -6.21 3.67 14.85
C ALA A 33 -6.57 3.99 13.39
N ALA A 34 -5.67 3.70 12.45
CA ALA A 34 -5.91 3.87 11.03
C ALA A 34 -7.06 2.98 10.53
N LEU A 35 -7.05 1.69 10.92
CA LEU A 35 -8.12 0.77 10.59
C LEU A 35 -9.46 1.15 11.24
N GLY A 36 -9.43 1.76 12.44
CA GLY A 36 -10.63 2.27 13.09
C GLY A 36 -11.22 3.51 12.41
N THR A 37 -10.39 4.29 11.72
CA THR A 37 -10.79 5.49 10.96
C THR A 37 -11.28 5.13 9.56
N TYR A 38 -10.88 3.97 9.04
CA TYR A 38 -11.37 3.42 7.80
C TYR A 38 -12.88 3.19 7.87
N SER A 39 -13.62 4.02 7.14
CA SER A 39 -15.09 4.14 7.20
C SER A 39 -15.79 3.76 5.90
N GLU A 40 -15.04 3.41 4.85
CA GLU A 40 -15.65 3.04 3.58
C GLU A 40 -16.36 1.69 3.70
N GLN A 41 -17.64 1.66 3.35
CA GLN A 41 -18.39 0.43 3.16
C GLN A 41 -17.98 -0.22 1.85
N LEU A 42 -16.80 -0.85 1.83
CA LEU A 42 -16.39 -1.66 0.69
C LEU A 42 -17.24 -2.91 0.61
N ILE A 43 -17.68 -3.23 -0.60
CA ILE A 43 -18.48 -4.42 -0.85
C ILE A 43 -17.70 -5.29 -1.83
N ASP A 44 -17.49 -6.53 -1.42
CA ASP A 44 -16.83 -7.53 -2.23
C ASP A 44 -17.79 -8.05 -3.32
N ASP A 45 -17.71 -7.46 -4.51
CA ASP A 45 -18.52 -7.87 -5.66
C ASP A 45 -18.31 -9.35 -6.05
N THR A 46 -17.17 -9.97 -5.71
CA THR A 46 -16.94 -11.40 -5.98
C THR A 46 -17.71 -12.32 -5.04
N ALA A 47 -18.14 -11.80 -3.88
CA ALA A 47 -19.01 -12.49 -2.94
C ALA A 47 -20.50 -12.31 -3.27
N LEU A 48 -20.84 -11.51 -4.30
CA LEU A 48 -22.21 -11.23 -4.69
C LEU A 48 -22.72 -12.14 -5.82
N PRO A 49 -24.03 -12.45 -5.85
CA PRO A 49 -24.65 -13.04 -7.03
C PRO A 49 -24.46 -12.15 -8.27
N ARG A 50 -24.19 -12.75 -9.44
CA ARG A 50 -23.95 -12.02 -10.71
C ARG A 50 -25.03 -10.98 -11.03
N ALA A 51 -26.29 -11.30 -10.73
CA ALA A 51 -27.41 -10.38 -10.94
C ALA A 51 -27.29 -9.11 -10.07
N LEU A 52 -26.82 -9.25 -8.83
CA LEU A 52 -26.65 -8.12 -7.92
C LEU A 52 -25.43 -7.27 -8.28
N VAL A 53 -24.35 -7.90 -8.77
CA VAL A 53 -23.20 -7.19 -9.36
C VAL A 53 -23.63 -6.35 -10.55
N ALA A 54 -24.40 -6.93 -11.48
CA ALA A 54 -24.91 -6.22 -12.64
C ALA A 54 -25.83 -5.06 -12.24
N LYS A 55 -26.70 -5.26 -11.24
CA LYS A 55 -27.57 -4.22 -10.69
C LYS A 55 -26.78 -3.08 -10.06
N ARG A 56 -25.74 -3.38 -9.27
CA ARG A 56 -24.83 -2.38 -8.69
C ARG A 56 -24.12 -1.56 -9.77
N ALA A 57 -23.57 -2.23 -10.79
CA ALA A 57 -22.88 -1.57 -11.89
C ALA A 57 -23.82 -0.64 -12.68
N ALA A 58 -25.05 -1.08 -12.93
CA ALA A 58 -26.06 -0.25 -13.59
C ALA A 58 -26.42 0.99 -12.77
N LEU A 59 -26.64 0.83 -11.45
CA LEU A 59 -26.94 1.95 -10.55
C LEU A 59 -25.76 2.91 -10.42
N ALA A 60 -24.52 2.41 -10.38
CA ALA A 60 -23.32 3.24 -10.35
C ALA A 60 -23.19 4.09 -11.62
N LEU A 61 -23.42 3.49 -12.79
CA LEU A 61 -23.42 4.20 -14.08
C LEU A 61 -24.54 5.24 -14.16
N GLU A 62 -25.72 4.90 -13.65
CA GLU A 62 -26.86 5.82 -13.61
C GLU A 62 -26.60 7.00 -12.67
N SER A 63 -25.96 6.76 -11.53
CA SER A 63 -25.51 7.80 -10.61
C SER A 63 -24.43 8.68 -11.23
N ALA A 64 -23.44 8.10 -11.92
CA ALA A 64 -22.40 8.86 -12.63
C ALA A 64 -23.00 9.78 -13.71
N ARG A 65 -23.89 9.24 -14.56
CA ARG A 65 -24.61 10.01 -15.58
C ARG A 65 -25.49 11.12 -15.00
N ARG A 66 -26.05 10.91 -13.80
CA ARG A 66 -26.84 11.92 -13.08
C ARG A 66 -25.94 13.01 -12.47
N ASN A 67 -24.79 12.63 -11.92
CA ASN A 67 -23.83 13.56 -11.32
C ASN A 67 -23.19 14.48 -12.36
N GLU A 68 -22.94 13.99 -13.57
CA GLU A 68 -22.49 14.81 -14.70
C GLU A 68 -23.53 15.85 -15.14
N ARG A 69 -24.82 15.67 -14.80
CA ARG A 69 -25.92 16.45 -15.39
C ARG A 69 -26.38 17.69 -14.63
N SER A 70 -26.11 17.91 -13.33
CA SER A 70 -26.31 19.26 -12.74
C SER A 70 -25.89 19.45 -11.27
N ALA A 71 -25.34 20.63 -10.95
CA ALA A 71 -25.29 21.19 -9.59
C ALA A 71 -26.68 21.55 -9.02
N LEU A 72 -27.67 21.82 -9.88
CA LEU A 72 -29.06 22.12 -9.47
C LEU A 72 -29.82 20.88 -8.99
N TRP A 73 -29.49 19.70 -9.51
CA TRP A 73 -30.14 18.45 -9.10
C TRP A 73 -29.78 18.08 -7.65
N ARG A 74 -28.52 18.30 -7.26
CA ARG A 74 -28.04 18.18 -5.87
C ARG A 74 -28.73 19.14 -4.90
N ALA A 75 -29.12 20.33 -5.37
CA ALA A 75 -29.82 21.32 -4.54
C ALA A 75 -31.32 21.00 -4.35
N LEU A 76 -31.93 20.24 -5.26
CA LEU A 76 -33.38 19.96 -5.27
C LEU A 76 -33.76 18.60 -4.66
N HIS A 77 -32.81 17.66 -4.53
CA HIS A 77 -33.09 16.31 -4.04
C HIS A 77 -32.01 15.81 -3.06
N PRO A 78 -32.12 16.15 -1.75
CA PRO A 78 -31.10 15.84 -0.74
C PRO A 78 -31.16 14.42 -0.17
N VAL A 79 -31.94 13.49 -0.74
CA VAL A 79 -32.17 12.16 -0.17
C VAL A 79 -31.31 11.11 -0.88
N ASP A 80 -30.55 10.34 -0.12
CA ASP A 80 -29.72 9.22 -0.57
C ASP A 80 -30.60 8.10 -1.20
N ILE A 81 -30.75 8.14 -2.53
CA ILE A 81 -31.57 7.19 -3.32
C ILE A 81 -30.97 5.77 -3.36
N VAL A 82 -29.77 5.56 -2.82
CA VAL A 82 -29.08 4.26 -2.86
C VAL A 82 -29.82 3.17 -2.06
N GLN A 83 -30.55 3.53 -0.99
CA GLN A 83 -31.25 2.55 -0.15
C GLN A 83 -32.61 2.09 -0.69
N THR A 84 -33.29 2.87 -1.53
CA THR A 84 -34.62 2.51 -2.08
C THR A 84 -34.56 1.58 -3.29
N SER A 85 -33.37 1.34 -3.83
CA SER A 85 -33.17 0.54 -5.06
C SER A 85 -32.95 -0.95 -4.80
N TYR A 86 -32.76 -1.36 -3.53
CA TYR A 86 -32.51 -2.77 -3.15
C TYR A 86 -33.63 -3.33 -2.29
N THR A 87 -33.99 -4.58 -2.54
CA THR A 87 -34.92 -5.34 -1.68
C THR A 87 -34.25 -5.70 -0.35
N PRO A 88 -35.01 -6.00 0.72
CA PRO A 88 -34.44 -6.43 2.00
C PRO A 88 -33.52 -7.66 1.89
N ALA A 89 -33.85 -8.61 1.00
CA ALA A 89 -33.00 -9.77 0.73
C ALA A 89 -31.68 -9.38 0.07
N GLU A 90 -31.71 -8.47 -0.91
CA GLU A 90 -30.49 -7.93 -1.54
C GLU A 90 -29.64 -7.15 -0.54
N LEU A 91 -30.26 -6.34 0.33
CA LEU A 91 -29.55 -5.61 1.40
C LEU A 91 -28.85 -6.56 2.37
N SER A 92 -29.48 -7.69 2.71
CA SER A 92 -28.84 -8.72 3.55
C SER A 92 -27.60 -9.33 2.87
N VAL A 93 -27.68 -9.63 1.57
CA VAL A 93 -26.55 -10.15 0.78
C VAL A 93 -25.44 -9.10 0.66
N LEU A 94 -25.79 -7.83 0.43
CA LEU A 94 -24.84 -6.71 0.40
C LEU A 94 -24.14 -6.53 1.74
N HIS A 95 -24.89 -6.62 2.85
CA HIS A 95 -24.33 -6.52 4.19
C HIS A 95 -23.36 -7.66 4.47
N ALA A 96 -23.69 -8.89 4.07
CA ALA A 96 -22.81 -10.05 4.21
C ALA A 96 -21.54 -9.98 3.34
N ALA A 97 -21.60 -9.26 2.21
CA ALA A 97 -20.46 -9.01 1.32
C ALA A 97 -19.68 -7.73 1.67
N THR A 98 -20.11 -6.98 2.70
CA THR A 98 -19.39 -5.79 3.14
C THR A 98 -18.10 -6.20 3.85
N VAL A 99 -16.99 -5.56 3.50
CA VAL A 99 -15.71 -5.71 4.18
C VAL A 99 -15.84 -5.13 5.57
N ARG A 100 -16.04 -6.02 6.54
CA ARG A 100 -16.07 -5.67 7.96
C ARG A 100 -15.20 -6.64 8.72
N TRP A 101 -14.28 -6.08 9.50
CA TRP A 101 -13.49 -6.83 10.47
C TRP A 101 -14.36 -7.10 11.71
N PRO A 102 -14.57 -8.36 12.09
CA PRO A 102 -15.48 -8.67 13.19
C PRO A 102 -14.92 -8.22 14.53
N ALA A 103 -15.81 -7.73 15.39
CA ALA A 103 -15.55 -7.63 16.81
C ALA A 103 -15.62 -9.03 17.47
N PRO A 104 -15.08 -9.20 18.69
CA PRO A 104 -14.95 -10.52 19.33
C PRO A 104 -16.27 -11.28 19.50
N ASP A 105 -17.36 -10.56 19.72
CA ASP A 105 -18.72 -11.07 19.86
C ASP A 105 -19.27 -11.67 18.55
N ALA A 106 -18.92 -11.08 17.41
CA ALA A 106 -19.33 -11.55 16.08
C ALA A 106 -18.56 -12.78 15.59
N LEU A 107 -17.44 -13.14 16.23
CA LEU A 107 -16.59 -14.26 15.79
C LEU A 107 -17.27 -15.62 15.91
N ALA A 108 -18.21 -15.78 16.84
CA ALA A 108 -18.94 -17.02 17.05
C ALA A 108 -19.82 -17.42 15.84
N ALA A 109 -20.15 -16.48 14.96
CA ALA A 109 -20.93 -16.74 13.75
C ALA A 109 -20.14 -17.48 12.66
N TYR A 110 -18.80 -17.54 12.76
CA TYR A 110 -17.95 -18.17 11.76
C TYR A 110 -17.70 -19.65 12.06
N PRO A 111 -17.52 -20.51 11.03
CA PRO A 111 -17.17 -21.91 11.21
C PRO A 111 -15.91 -22.13 12.07
N ASN A 112 -14.89 -21.28 11.93
CA ASN A 112 -13.66 -21.33 12.73
C ASN A 112 -13.73 -20.46 14.00
N GLY A 113 -14.92 -20.06 14.45
CA GLY A 113 -15.13 -19.01 15.46
C GLY A 113 -14.42 -19.25 16.79
N ARG A 114 -14.36 -20.51 17.26
CA ARG A 114 -13.66 -20.85 18.52
C ARG A 114 -12.16 -20.54 18.45
N THR A 115 -11.53 -20.86 17.32
CA THR A 115 -10.10 -20.58 17.07
C THR A 115 -9.88 -19.07 16.95
N LEU A 116 -10.72 -18.37 16.19
CA LEU A 116 -10.63 -16.92 16.02
C LEU A 116 -10.74 -16.17 17.36
N VAL A 117 -11.64 -16.59 18.25
CA VAL A 117 -11.77 -15.99 19.60
C VAL A 117 -10.50 -16.22 20.41
N ALA A 118 -9.91 -17.42 20.33
CA ALA A 118 -8.66 -17.72 21.03
C ALA A 118 -7.49 -16.88 20.49
N GLU A 119 -7.36 -16.78 19.15
CA GLU A 119 -6.36 -15.94 18.49
C GLU A 119 -6.52 -14.46 18.88
N PHE A 120 -7.75 -13.94 18.85
CA PHE A 120 -8.02 -12.55 19.20
C PHE A 120 -7.60 -12.27 20.65
N ARG A 121 -7.96 -13.15 21.59
CA ARG A 121 -7.58 -13.00 23.00
C ARG A 121 -6.07 -13.16 23.24
N ALA A 122 -5.41 -14.00 22.45
CA ALA A 122 -3.97 -14.23 22.59
C ALA A 122 -3.14 -13.04 22.08
N HIS A 123 -3.56 -12.41 20.99
CA HIS A 123 -2.77 -11.38 20.31
C HIS A 123 -3.24 -9.95 20.58
N CYS A 124 -4.53 -9.72 20.83
CA CYS A 124 -5.07 -8.38 21.08
C CYS A 124 -4.96 -8.01 22.57
N PRO A 125 -4.15 -6.99 22.94
CA PRO A 125 -4.08 -6.49 24.30
C PRO A 125 -5.45 -6.03 24.80
N LEU A 126 -5.75 -6.26 26.08
CA LEU A 126 -7.03 -5.89 26.71
C LEU A 126 -7.43 -4.44 26.44
N MET A 127 -6.46 -3.51 26.48
CA MET A 127 -6.68 -2.07 26.26
C MET A 127 -7.13 -1.71 24.83
N LEU A 128 -6.95 -2.61 23.86
CA LEU A 128 -7.30 -2.40 22.46
C LEU A 128 -8.57 -3.15 22.05
N GLN A 129 -9.11 -4.06 22.87
CA GLN A 129 -10.19 -4.97 22.47
C GLN A 129 -11.49 -4.24 22.10
N ASP A 130 -11.78 -3.12 22.77
CA ASP A 130 -12.98 -2.31 22.53
C ASP A 130 -12.75 -1.20 21.49
N GLN A 131 -11.55 -1.07 20.92
CA GLN A 131 -11.26 -0.02 19.96
C GLN A 131 -11.76 -0.37 18.55
N PRO A 132 -12.26 0.60 17.79
CA PRO A 132 -12.47 0.41 16.36
C PRO A 132 -11.12 0.07 15.72
N GLY A 133 -11.07 -1.02 14.96
CA GLY A 133 -9.83 -1.52 14.35
C GLY A 133 -9.02 -2.51 15.20
N ALA A 134 -9.53 -2.97 16.35
CA ALA A 134 -8.87 -3.97 17.21
C ALA A 134 -8.40 -5.24 16.47
N ALA A 135 -9.09 -5.60 15.39
CA ALA A 135 -8.71 -6.70 14.51
C ALA A 135 -7.26 -6.59 14.01
N ALA A 136 -6.73 -5.38 13.79
CA ALA A 136 -5.33 -5.16 13.39
C ALA A 136 -4.31 -5.59 14.46
N ALA A 137 -4.69 -5.65 15.74
CA ALA A 137 -3.82 -6.21 16.77
C ALA A 137 -3.85 -7.76 16.77
N ALA A 138 -4.97 -8.34 16.31
CA ALA A 138 -5.20 -9.78 16.36
C ALA A 138 -4.70 -10.55 15.14
N TRP A 139 -4.85 -9.98 13.93
CA TRP A 139 -4.55 -10.67 12.67
C TRP A 139 -3.72 -9.82 11.71
N ARG A 140 -2.86 -10.50 10.94
CA ARG A 140 -1.91 -9.86 10.02
C ARG A 140 -2.61 -9.13 8.87
N GLU A 141 -3.75 -9.64 8.43
CA GLU A 141 -4.52 -9.07 7.32
C GLU A 141 -5.05 -7.67 7.63
N PRO A 142 -5.86 -7.45 8.70
CA PRO A 142 -6.27 -6.11 9.11
C PRO A 142 -5.10 -5.22 9.53
N LEU A 143 -4.01 -5.77 10.08
CA LEU A 143 -2.79 -5.02 10.38
C LEU A 143 -2.18 -4.40 9.11
N LEU A 144 -2.03 -5.22 8.06
CA LEU A 144 -1.49 -4.78 6.78
C LEU A 144 -2.38 -3.71 6.13
N VAL A 145 -3.70 -3.82 6.27
CA VAL A 145 -4.64 -2.78 5.81
C VAL A 145 -4.40 -1.48 6.57
N GLY A 146 -4.33 -1.51 7.90
CA GLY A 146 -4.03 -0.33 8.70
C GLY A 146 -2.72 0.34 8.28
N ILE A 147 -1.67 -0.45 8.03
CA ILE A 147 -0.37 0.03 7.52
C ILE A 147 -0.49 0.64 6.13
N ALA A 148 -1.21 -0.01 5.21
CA ALA A 148 -1.41 0.51 3.87
C ALA A 148 -2.12 1.88 3.89
N TYR A 149 -3.12 2.05 4.77
CA TYR A 149 -3.78 3.35 4.96
C TYR A 149 -2.82 4.41 5.51
N LEU A 150 -1.95 4.07 6.47
CA LEU A 150 -0.92 4.99 6.97
C LEU A 150 0.06 5.41 5.87
N ILE A 151 0.54 4.46 5.06
CA ILE A 151 1.38 4.75 3.89
C ILE A 151 0.62 5.66 2.91
N GLY A 152 -0.65 5.37 2.67
CA GLY A 152 -1.51 6.19 1.82
C GLY A 152 -1.65 7.62 2.34
N ASP A 153 -1.83 7.80 3.64
CA ASP A 153 -1.92 9.11 4.27
C ASP A 153 -0.59 9.88 4.18
N ASP A 154 0.55 9.20 4.39
CA ASP A 154 1.87 9.79 4.17
C ASP A 154 2.02 10.27 2.71
N ILE A 155 1.66 9.44 1.72
CA ILE A 155 1.70 9.80 0.29
C ILE A 155 0.79 11.00 0.01
N ARG A 156 -0.44 11.02 0.55
CA ARG A 156 -1.36 12.16 0.36
C ARG A 156 -0.83 13.44 1.00
N SER A 157 -0.12 13.32 2.11
CA SER A 157 0.48 14.45 2.81
C SER A 157 1.71 15.01 2.09
N SER A 158 2.38 14.20 1.26
CA SER A 158 3.53 14.62 0.44
C SER A 158 3.18 15.83 -0.41
N ARG A 159 4.12 16.76 -0.48
CA ARG A 159 3.97 18.01 -1.22
C ARG A 159 4.11 17.77 -2.72
N SER A 160 5.07 16.94 -3.10
CA SER A 160 5.33 16.46 -4.46
C SER A 160 4.11 15.76 -5.01
N TRP A 161 3.49 14.88 -4.21
CA TRP A 161 2.24 14.25 -4.60
C TRP A 161 1.13 15.26 -4.92
N ARG A 162 0.99 16.32 -4.11
CA ARG A 162 0.00 17.39 -4.31
C ARG A 162 0.37 18.38 -5.42
N SER A 163 1.60 18.34 -5.93
CA SER A 163 2.05 19.24 -7.00
C SER A 163 1.32 18.96 -8.32
N PRO A 164 0.83 19.98 -9.04
CA PRO A 164 0.22 19.82 -10.36
C PRO A 164 1.14 19.14 -11.39
N LEU A 165 2.46 19.26 -11.21
CA LEU A 165 3.46 18.63 -12.09
C LEU A 165 3.30 17.10 -12.16
N PHE A 166 2.80 16.47 -11.09
CA PHE A 166 2.56 15.03 -11.07
C PHE A 166 1.34 14.61 -11.91
N ASP A 167 0.35 15.49 -12.06
CA ASP A 167 -0.79 15.25 -12.95
C ASP A 167 -0.36 15.37 -14.42
N GLU A 168 0.43 16.39 -14.73
CA GLU A 168 0.92 16.65 -16.10
C GLU A 168 1.78 15.49 -16.62
N GLN A 169 2.63 14.93 -15.76
CA GLN A 169 3.51 13.81 -16.10
C GLN A 169 2.84 12.43 -15.93
N ARG A 170 1.56 12.37 -15.53
CA ARG A 170 0.80 11.13 -15.28
C ARG A 170 1.50 10.18 -14.28
N ILE A 171 2.18 10.75 -13.29
CA ILE A 171 2.94 9.98 -12.28
C ILE A 171 2.02 9.53 -11.12
N ARG A 172 0.85 10.16 -10.96
CA ARG A 172 -0.10 9.80 -9.90
C ARG A 172 -0.75 8.44 -10.15
N VAL A 173 -0.50 7.51 -9.24
CA VAL A 173 -1.22 6.25 -9.15
C VAL A 173 -2.65 6.49 -8.62
N ASP A 174 -3.60 5.64 -8.98
CA ASP A 174 -4.92 5.66 -8.32
C ASP A 174 -4.77 5.04 -6.92
N LEU A 175 -4.35 5.88 -5.97
CA LEU A 175 -4.06 5.49 -4.60
C LEU A 175 -5.32 4.95 -3.91
N ASP A 176 -6.47 5.59 -4.12
CA ASP A 176 -7.73 5.19 -3.50
C ASP A 176 -8.22 3.83 -4.03
N ALA A 177 -8.15 3.59 -5.35
CA ALA A 177 -8.43 2.26 -5.89
C ALA A 177 -7.46 1.20 -5.35
N THR A 178 -6.18 1.54 -5.22
CA THR A 178 -5.16 0.61 -4.72
C THR A 178 -5.41 0.24 -3.26
N LEU A 179 -5.69 1.21 -2.38
CA LEU A 179 -5.99 0.94 -0.97
C LEU A 179 -7.28 0.13 -0.80
N ARG A 180 -8.30 0.39 -1.62
CA ARG A 180 -9.54 -0.41 -1.63
C ARG A 180 -9.29 -1.85 -2.06
N ASP A 181 -8.47 -2.07 -3.09
CA ASP A 181 -8.09 -3.42 -3.53
C ASP A 181 -7.29 -4.16 -2.45
N VAL A 182 -6.38 -3.46 -1.75
CA VAL A 182 -5.65 -4.02 -0.60
C VAL A 182 -6.62 -4.47 0.50
N ALA A 183 -7.55 -3.61 0.89
CA ALA A 183 -8.55 -3.92 1.92
C ALA A 183 -9.43 -5.13 1.53
N LEU A 184 -9.91 -5.17 0.28
CA LEU A 184 -10.71 -6.28 -0.24
C LEU A 184 -9.95 -7.60 -0.24
N ARG A 185 -8.72 -7.61 -0.74
CA ARG A 185 -7.90 -8.83 -0.80
C ARG A 185 -7.51 -9.33 0.59
N ALA A 186 -7.11 -8.43 1.49
CA ALA A 186 -6.83 -8.76 2.88
C ALA A 186 -8.05 -9.41 3.54
N HIS A 187 -9.24 -8.84 3.34
CA HIS A 187 -10.47 -9.38 3.89
C HIS A 187 -10.81 -10.76 3.35
N ARG A 188 -10.63 -11.00 2.04
CA ARG A 188 -10.83 -12.33 1.43
C ARG A 188 -9.89 -13.37 2.02
N ILE A 189 -8.61 -13.03 2.20
CA ILE A 189 -7.60 -13.91 2.82
C ILE A 189 -8.02 -14.26 4.25
N TRP A 190 -8.38 -13.25 5.05
CA TRP A 190 -8.85 -13.47 6.41
C TRP A 190 -10.15 -14.29 6.45
N ARG A 191 -11.09 -14.03 5.54
CA ARG A 191 -12.34 -14.79 5.43
C ARG A 191 -12.11 -16.26 5.12
N VAL A 192 -11.11 -16.58 4.33
CA VAL A 192 -10.71 -17.97 4.09
C VAL A 192 -10.36 -18.64 5.42
N HIS A 193 -9.49 -18.03 6.22
CA HIS A 193 -9.14 -18.52 7.57
C HIS A 193 -10.37 -18.67 8.47
N ALA A 194 -11.24 -17.66 8.48
CA ALA A 194 -12.44 -17.65 9.31
C ALA A 194 -13.47 -18.73 8.93
N ASN A 195 -13.52 -19.14 7.66
CA ASN A 195 -14.46 -20.14 7.15
C ASN A 195 -13.86 -21.55 7.03
N THR A 196 -12.63 -21.78 7.50
CA THR A 196 -12.11 -23.15 7.60
C THR A 196 -12.94 -23.98 8.57
N VAL A 197 -13.30 -25.20 8.16
CA VAL A 197 -14.13 -26.10 8.98
C VAL A 197 -13.24 -27.12 9.66
N SER A 198 -13.33 -27.22 10.98
CA SER A 198 -12.65 -28.28 11.74
C SER A 198 -13.49 -29.56 11.74
N THR A 199 -12.88 -30.70 11.42
CA THR A 199 -13.53 -32.01 11.55
C THR A 199 -12.96 -32.74 12.77
N GLY A 200 -13.77 -32.91 13.81
CA GLY A 200 -13.36 -33.59 15.05
C GLY A 200 -13.29 -35.12 14.98
N GLY A 201 -13.19 -35.71 13.79
CA GLY A 201 -13.23 -37.17 13.60
C GLY A 201 -12.24 -37.65 12.55
N SER A 202 -12.05 -38.98 12.47
CA SER A 202 -11.18 -39.65 11.51
C SER A 202 -12.01 -40.36 10.42
N GLY A 203 -11.44 -40.45 9.21
CA GLY A 203 -12.02 -41.18 8.07
C GLY A 203 -12.11 -40.35 6.79
N ALA A 204 -12.47 -41.00 5.67
CA ALA A 204 -12.37 -40.44 4.32
C ALA A 204 -13.11 -39.09 4.12
N ALA A 205 -14.19 -38.83 4.88
CA ALA A 205 -14.88 -37.54 4.82
C ALA A 205 -14.08 -36.43 5.52
N ALA A 206 -13.46 -36.73 6.66
CA ALA A 206 -12.57 -35.81 7.37
C ALA A 206 -11.31 -35.54 6.55
N ASP A 207 -10.73 -36.56 5.90
CA ASP A 207 -9.54 -36.41 5.06
C ASP A 207 -9.80 -35.47 3.87
N ARG A 208 -10.98 -35.56 3.24
CA ARG A 208 -11.39 -34.63 2.17
C ARG A 208 -11.51 -33.19 2.66
N VAL A 209 -12.05 -32.96 3.86
CA VAL A 209 -12.16 -31.61 4.43
C VAL A 209 -10.78 -31.05 4.78
N HIS A 210 -9.88 -31.88 5.34
CA HIS A 210 -8.49 -31.47 5.60
C HIS A 210 -7.76 -31.09 4.30
N SER A 211 -7.79 -31.97 3.29
CA SER A 211 -7.18 -31.69 1.99
C SER A 211 -7.74 -30.41 1.37
N ARG A 212 -9.05 -30.18 1.45
CA ARG A 212 -9.67 -28.95 0.95
C ARG A 212 -9.22 -27.71 1.74
N ASN A 213 -9.16 -27.80 3.07
CA ASN A 213 -8.67 -26.70 3.91
C ASN A 213 -7.21 -26.37 3.59
N ASP A 214 -6.38 -27.38 3.31
CA ASP A 214 -4.96 -27.18 3.01
C ASP A 214 -4.77 -26.51 1.63
N GLU A 215 -5.49 -26.94 0.60
CA GLU A 215 -5.52 -26.24 -0.71
C GLU A 215 -5.90 -24.77 -0.56
N VAL A 216 -6.95 -24.51 0.22
CA VAL A 216 -7.49 -23.18 0.44
C VAL A 216 -6.52 -22.31 1.24
N ARG A 217 -5.83 -22.87 2.25
CA ARG A 217 -4.77 -22.18 3.00
C ARG A 217 -3.57 -21.86 2.12
N GLN A 218 -3.15 -22.79 1.25
CA GLN A 218 -2.05 -22.56 0.32
C GLN A 218 -2.38 -21.41 -0.64
N ALA A 219 -3.59 -21.40 -1.20
CA ALA A 219 -4.04 -20.31 -2.07
C ALA A 219 -4.09 -18.96 -1.33
N ALA A 220 -4.55 -18.96 -0.07
CA ALA A 220 -4.57 -17.76 0.77
C ALA A 220 -3.16 -17.24 1.07
N GLU A 221 -2.19 -18.12 1.31
CA GLU A 221 -0.80 -17.73 1.55
C GLU A 221 -0.13 -17.16 0.29
N MET A 222 -0.38 -17.75 -0.89
CA MET A 222 0.10 -17.17 -2.15
C MET A 222 -0.49 -15.77 -2.40
N ALA A 223 -1.78 -15.59 -2.12
CA ALA A 223 -2.45 -14.30 -2.21
C ALA A 223 -1.88 -13.29 -1.20
N TRP A 224 -1.57 -13.75 0.01
CA TRP A 224 -0.94 -12.95 1.06
C TRP A 224 0.43 -12.41 0.63
N GLN A 225 1.31 -13.27 0.10
CA GLN A 225 2.64 -12.84 -0.36
C GLN A 225 2.54 -11.80 -1.50
N THR A 226 1.59 -12.00 -2.42
CA THR A 226 1.32 -11.03 -3.50
C THR A 226 0.84 -9.69 -2.95
N LEU A 227 -0.07 -9.71 -1.97
CA LEU A 227 -0.60 -8.52 -1.33
C LEU A 227 0.48 -7.76 -0.54
N LEU A 228 1.33 -8.49 0.18
CA LEU A 228 2.47 -7.92 0.89
C LEU A 228 3.45 -7.24 -0.08
N GLY A 229 3.69 -7.85 -1.25
CA GLY A 229 4.47 -7.26 -2.33
C GLY A 229 3.90 -5.92 -2.83
N LEU A 230 2.58 -5.83 -2.98
CA LEU A 230 1.90 -4.59 -3.37
C LEU A 230 2.07 -3.48 -2.32
N VAL A 231 1.93 -3.81 -1.03
CA VAL A 231 2.11 -2.82 0.05
C VAL A 231 3.58 -2.39 0.18
N ARG A 232 4.54 -3.27 -0.10
CA ARG A 232 5.96 -2.89 -0.23
C ARG A 232 6.17 -1.89 -1.38
N GLN A 233 5.56 -2.11 -2.54
CA GLN A 233 5.64 -1.16 -3.65
C GLN A 233 5.04 0.21 -3.30
N LEU A 234 3.97 0.25 -2.50
CA LEU A 234 3.43 1.51 -1.97
C LEU A 234 4.42 2.19 -1.02
N ALA A 235 5.07 1.44 -0.13
CA ALA A 235 6.10 1.98 0.75
C ALA A 235 7.31 2.52 -0.05
N ASP A 236 7.77 1.78 -1.06
CA ASP A 236 8.85 2.23 -1.95
C ASP A 236 8.45 3.48 -2.71
N TYR A 237 7.19 3.59 -3.14
CA TYR A 237 6.66 4.78 -3.78
C TYR A 237 6.71 5.98 -2.83
N ARG A 238 6.29 5.81 -1.57
CA ARG A 238 6.41 6.84 -0.53
C ARG A 238 7.86 7.29 -0.34
N GLU A 239 8.80 6.35 -0.21
CA GLU A 239 10.22 6.72 0.00
C GLU A 239 10.81 7.47 -1.20
N ARG A 240 10.35 7.20 -2.43
CA ARG A 240 10.77 7.94 -3.63
C ARG A 240 10.19 9.35 -3.71
N LEU A 241 9.07 9.64 -3.04
CA LEU A 241 8.52 10.99 -2.96
C LEU A 241 9.31 11.91 -2.02
N ARG A 242 9.93 11.35 -0.98
CA ARG A 242 10.63 12.13 0.05
C ARG A 242 11.72 13.07 -0.51
N PRO A 243 12.68 12.60 -1.35
CA PRO A 243 13.68 13.49 -1.92
C PRO A 243 13.08 14.61 -2.76
N LEU A 244 11.96 14.35 -3.43
CA LEU A 244 11.27 15.37 -4.23
C LEU A 244 10.62 16.44 -3.34
N ASP A 245 10.14 16.06 -2.16
CA ASP A 245 9.63 17.01 -1.16
C ASP A 245 10.77 17.92 -0.66
N ASP A 246 11.94 17.34 -0.37
CA ASP A 246 13.13 18.08 0.04
C ASP A 246 13.59 19.07 -1.05
N ASP A 247 13.58 18.66 -2.32
CA ASP A 247 13.91 19.51 -3.47
C ASP A 247 12.92 20.68 -3.64
N LEU A 248 11.62 20.43 -3.48
CA LEU A 248 10.60 21.47 -3.54
C LEU A 248 10.74 22.49 -2.40
N ASP A 249 11.10 22.04 -1.20
CA ASP A 249 11.35 22.92 -0.07
C ASP A 249 12.63 23.76 -0.26
N ALA A 250 13.67 23.18 -0.87
CA ALA A 250 14.87 23.91 -1.25
C ALA A 250 14.58 24.99 -2.31
N ILE A 251 13.78 24.68 -3.34
CA ILE A 251 13.36 25.64 -4.37
C ILE A 251 12.59 26.81 -3.74
N ASP A 252 11.65 26.52 -2.83
CA ASP A 252 10.90 27.56 -2.14
C ASP A 252 11.78 28.44 -1.26
N ALA A 253 12.71 27.83 -0.52
CA ALA A 253 13.65 28.57 0.31
C ALA A 253 14.53 29.50 -0.55
N LEU A 254 15.00 29.02 -1.70
CA LEU A 254 15.72 29.83 -2.67
C LEU A 254 14.85 30.97 -3.22
N GLN A 255 13.61 30.69 -3.63
CA GLN A 255 12.69 31.72 -4.12
C GLN A 255 12.36 32.77 -3.07
N HIS A 256 12.21 32.37 -1.81
CA HIS A 256 11.95 33.27 -0.70
C HIS A 256 13.15 34.17 -0.41
N ASN A 257 14.36 33.60 -0.39
CA ASN A 257 15.61 34.36 -0.24
C ASN A 257 15.82 35.34 -1.41
N VAL A 258 15.53 34.91 -2.65
CA VAL A 258 15.58 35.76 -3.83
C VAL A 258 14.64 36.96 -3.72
N ARG A 259 13.45 36.79 -3.16
CA ARG A 259 12.48 37.89 -2.94
C ARG A 259 12.84 38.79 -1.76
N ALA A 260 13.62 38.31 -0.80
CA ALA A 260 14.04 39.06 0.39
C ALA A 260 15.36 39.84 0.20
N LEU A 261 16.08 39.57 -0.90
CA LEU A 261 17.32 40.27 -1.27
C LEU A 261 16.97 41.55 -2.06
N PRO A 262 17.37 42.75 -1.59
CA PRO A 262 17.05 44.01 -2.27
C PRO A 262 17.96 44.33 -3.46
N ASP A 263 19.00 43.53 -3.74
CA ASP A 263 20.02 43.83 -4.75
C ASP A 263 20.07 42.77 -5.87
N ASP A 264 19.70 43.19 -7.09
CA ASP A 264 19.79 42.40 -8.32
C ASP A 264 21.21 41.86 -8.59
N ALA A 265 22.25 42.55 -8.12
CA ALA A 265 23.64 42.11 -8.24
C ALA A 265 23.93 40.83 -7.43
N VAL A 266 23.31 40.68 -6.25
CA VAL A 266 23.46 39.47 -5.43
C VAL A 266 22.69 38.30 -6.08
N LEU A 267 21.52 38.58 -6.66
CA LEU A 267 20.76 37.60 -7.44
C LEU A 267 21.55 37.07 -8.63
N GLN A 268 22.22 37.96 -9.38
CA GLN A 268 23.05 37.56 -10.52
C GLN A 268 24.25 36.71 -10.09
N LEU A 269 24.90 37.03 -8.96
CA LEU A 269 26.02 36.23 -8.45
C LEU A 269 25.60 34.83 -7.99
N TYR A 270 24.42 34.67 -7.37
CA TYR A 270 23.89 33.35 -7.04
C TYR A 270 23.50 32.55 -8.29
N ALA A 271 22.88 33.19 -9.28
CA ALA A 271 22.57 32.56 -10.56
C ALA A 271 23.86 32.10 -11.28
N ASP A 272 24.90 32.92 -11.28
CA ASP A 272 26.20 32.59 -11.86
C ASP A 272 26.87 31.44 -11.10
N ALA A 273 26.80 31.40 -9.76
CA ALA A 273 27.36 30.32 -8.95
C ALA A 273 26.70 28.96 -9.22
N ILE A 274 25.36 28.92 -9.23
CA ILE A 274 24.60 27.70 -9.57
C ILE A 274 24.89 27.28 -11.02
N GLY A 275 24.88 28.22 -11.96
CA GLY A 275 25.23 27.96 -13.36
C GLY A 275 26.67 27.47 -13.56
N ASN A 276 27.60 27.85 -12.68
CA ASN A 276 28.97 27.34 -12.70
C ASN A 276 29.08 25.93 -12.11
N GLU A 277 28.26 25.57 -11.13
CA GLU A 277 28.21 24.23 -10.55
C GLU A 277 27.67 23.20 -11.55
N PHE A 278 26.56 23.50 -12.22
CA PHE A 278 26.05 22.66 -13.32
C PHE A 278 27.07 22.48 -14.45
N ARG A 279 27.71 23.58 -14.89
CA ARG A 279 28.76 23.51 -15.91
C ARG A 279 29.96 22.69 -15.47
N ARG A 280 30.30 22.71 -14.18
CA ARG A 280 31.40 21.91 -13.62
C ARG A 280 31.08 20.42 -13.66
N ASP A 281 29.84 20.02 -13.33
CA ASP A 281 29.41 18.63 -13.41
C ASP A 281 29.35 18.11 -14.85
N GLU A 282 28.91 18.94 -15.80
CA GLU A 282 28.98 18.64 -17.23
C GLU A 282 30.43 18.47 -17.71
N LEU A 283 31.34 19.37 -17.29
CA LEU A 283 32.75 19.27 -17.62
C LEU A 283 33.40 18.01 -17.04
N ALA A 284 33.01 17.63 -15.81
CA ALA A 284 33.52 16.44 -15.14
C ALA A 284 33.07 15.16 -15.85
N ARG A 285 31.82 15.09 -16.33
CA ARG A 285 31.35 13.98 -17.18
C ARG A 285 32.10 13.93 -18.51
N ALA A 286 32.23 15.07 -19.19
CA ALA A 286 32.95 15.14 -20.47
C ALA A 286 34.43 14.74 -20.32
N ALA A 287 35.08 15.09 -19.21
CA ALA A 287 36.44 14.68 -18.91
C ALA A 287 36.55 13.15 -18.71
N ALA A 288 35.61 12.56 -17.97
CA ALA A 288 35.56 11.10 -17.78
C ALA A 288 35.32 10.35 -19.09
N ASP A 289 34.44 10.86 -19.97
CA ASP A 289 34.18 10.30 -21.29
C ASP A 289 35.42 10.37 -22.20
N LEU A 290 36.20 11.46 -22.09
CA LEU A 290 37.43 11.64 -22.85
C LEU A 290 38.55 10.70 -22.37
N GLU A 291 38.67 10.45 -21.07
CA GLU A 291 39.58 9.44 -20.51
C GLU A 291 39.21 8.03 -20.97
N ALA A 292 37.91 7.69 -20.97
CA ALA A 292 37.43 6.41 -21.48
C ALA A 292 37.75 6.22 -22.96
N LEU A 293 37.54 7.24 -23.79
CA LEU A 293 37.88 7.20 -25.23
C LEU A 293 39.39 7.03 -25.45
N HIS A 294 40.23 7.69 -24.63
CA HIS A 294 41.67 7.54 -24.73
C HIS A 294 42.11 6.11 -24.41
N ALA A 295 41.54 5.50 -23.37
CA ALA A 295 41.80 4.12 -23.00
C ALA A 295 41.39 3.13 -24.11
N ASP A 296 40.26 3.36 -24.77
CA ASP A 296 39.79 2.54 -25.90
C ASP A 296 40.72 2.66 -27.12
N ILE A 297 41.16 3.87 -27.45
CA ILE A 297 42.13 4.11 -28.55
C ILE A 297 43.46 3.42 -28.24
N ASP A 298 43.97 3.53 -27.01
CA ASP A 298 45.20 2.85 -26.59
C ASP A 298 45.05 1.32 -26.64
N ALA A 299 43.90 0.78 -26.23
CA ALA A 299 43.60 -0.64 -26.36
C ALA A 299 43.58 -1.08 -27.83
N GLN A 300 42.99 -0.27 -28.72
CA GLN A 300 42.96 -0.55 -30.16
C GLN A 300 44.35 -0.47 -30.80
N ILE A 301 45.17 0.52 -30.44
CA ILE A 301 46.57 0.62 -30.87
C ILE A 301 47.39 -0.56 -30.34
N GLY A 302 47.18 -0.94 -29.08
CA GLY A 302 47.81 -2.12 -28.47
C GLY A 302 47.44 -3.41 -29.21
N PHE A 303 46.16 -3.57 -29.56
CA PHE A 303 45.67 -4.67 -30.38
C PHE A 303 46.31 -4.67 -31.77
N LEU A 304 46.32 -3.54 -32.48
CA LEU A 304 46.92 -3.42 -33.81
C LEU A 304 48.44 -3.71 -33.78
N ARG A 305 49.15 -3.23 -32.75
CA ARG A 305 50.57 -3.53 -32.55
C ARG A 305 50.82 -5.02 -32.29
N ARG A 306 49.93 -5.68 -31.55
CA ARG A 306 50.00 -7.13 -31.31
C ARG A 306 49.71 -7.91 -32.60
N PHE A 307 48.67 -7.51 -33.33
CA PHE A 307 48.28 -8.09 -34.62
C PHE A 307 49.41 -7.99 -35.67
N LEU A 308 50.07 -6.84 -35.76
CA LEU A 308 51.20 -6.64 -36.69
C LEU A 308 52.49 -7.37 -36.27
N ARG A 309 52.65 -7.74 -35.00
CA ARG A 309 53.80 -8.52 -34.51
C ARG A 309 53.61 -10.03 -34.62
N ASP A 310 52.38 -10.49 -34.84
CA ASP A 310 52.05 -11.91 -34.96
C ASP A 310 51.13 -12.16 -36.18
N PRO A 311 51.69 -12.29 -37.40
CA PRO A 311 50.90 -12.39 -38.63
C PRO A 311 50.13 -13.72 -38.79
N ALA A 312 50.09 -14.58 -37.77
CA ALA A 312 49.46 -15.90 -37.83
C ALA A 312 47.97 -15.95 -37.45
N VAL A 313 47.34 -14.85 -36.99
CA VAL A 313 45.92 -14.83 -36.64
C VAL A 313 45.10 -14.09 -37.70
N GLY A 314 44.88 -14.75 -38.83
CA GLY A 314 43.92 -14.34 -39.85
C GLY A 314 42.47 -14.57 -39.38
N LEU A 315 41.59 -13.64 -39.74
CA LEU A 315 40.13 -13.68 -39.60
C LEU A 315 39.52 -15.02 -40.05
N PRO A 316 38.51 -15.59 -39.36
CA PRO A 316 37.54 -16.43 -40.03
C PRO A 316 36.52 -15.53 -40.73
N VAL A 317 36.60 -15.46 -42.05
CA VAL A 317 35.46 -15.05 -42.88
C VAL A 317 34.51 -16.25 -42.93
N SER A 318 33.37 -16.15 -42.25
CA SER A 318 32.10 -16.84 -42.51
C SER A 318 30.99 -16.17 -41.72
#